data_AF-A0A3P1V8U9-F1
#
_entry.id   AF-A0A3P1V8U9-F1
#
_cell.length_a   1.000
_cell.length_b   1.000
_cell.length_c   1.000
_cell.angle_alpha   90.00
_cell.angle_beta   90.00
_cell.angle_gamma   90.00
#
_symmetry.space_group_name_H-M   'P 1'
#
loop_
_entity.id
_entity.type
_entity.pdbx_description
1 polymer ?
#
loop_
_entity_poly.entity_id
_entity_poly.type
_entity_poly.pdbx_seq_one_letter_code
_entity_poly.pdbx_strand_id
1 'polypeptide(L)'
;MSDLIIRWGGLRALASLSLRLILALVLLVGLPLWALWPFGRSHVPQVEVHDEAQVLQADAVRQDLEEVRFRQDVRLAVVTLDVGYDENLNASVLEYARANEPGWIDDNPNYWADGLVILAVSPSGRWVGCYFGEDVKVDLGIQSQIQESAKSRFRAADWAGGIEAMARTSAEVIGRPVPSDTAVVLLCILGVGGGVIILGWMLWARGEARSRFKRASRHYTQVTTDYDVTRIRAELIPADDAHGAQVLARFGWFEDRYASLTRAFNGFGERRGAQWFEMGLRVKARAMEEQARELDSLDDAIANAAALLTLSEGWQKAWHNELGPVQEDLASLKSLCASVASKNSGVDVEPDRAWVRQRSDRLAQMAGALAHGSLTPSAALDELDATSQEVGVRADSLARRALEADTSSLGRTRLQRYESDYSRRARFGSAHYAGWWVLDGHRSSYSPAATIRINPDSPGASASGVRWTGAGSSSQFSSPISGLVTGYSSAVSYTPASSGSSGGFSGSSFSGGGYSGGGFSGAGSSSHF
;
A
#
# COMPACT_ATOMS: atom_id res chain seq x y z
N MET A 1 -7.22 -17.27 36.84
CA MET A 1 -6.88 -16.74 35.50
C MET A 1 -6.01 -17.79 34.83
N SER A 2 -6.46 -18.43 33.75
CA SER A 2 -5.83 -19.67 33.24
C SER A 2 -4.43 -19.44 32.66
N ASP A 3 -3.50 -20.39 32.86
CA ASP A 3 -2.10 -20.34 32.39
C ASP A 3 -1.97 -20.05 30.89
N LEU A 4 -2.96 -20.45 30.10
CA LEU A 4 -3.06 -20.14 28.67
C LEU A 4 -3.15 -18.62 28.42
N ILE A 5 -3.91 -17.85 29.20
CA ILE A 5 -4.06 -16.41 28.98
C ILE A 5 -2.74 -15.68 29.24
N ILE A 6 -1.97 -16.12 30.25
CA ILE A 6 -0.66 -15.56 30.59
C ILE A 6 0.36 -15.93 29.50
N ARG A 7 0.34 -17.18 29.02
CA ARG A 7 1.22 -17.66 27.93
C ARG A 7 0.95 -16.98 26.59
N TRP A 8 -0.25 -16.45 26.38
CA TRP A 8 -0.61 -15.73 25.16
C TRP A 8 -0.50 -14.21 25.29
N GLY A 9 -0.05 -13.70 26.44
CA GLY A 9 0.26 -12.28 26.63
C GLY A 9 -0.94 -11.42 27.03
N GLY A 10 -1.95 -12.03 27.67
CA GLY A 10 -3.08 -11.34 28.29
C GLY A 10 -4.33 -11.25 27.42
N LEU A 11 -5.46 -10.94 28.07
CA LEU A 11 -6.80 -10.92 27.47
C LEU A 11 -6.96 -9.92 26.32
N ARG A 12 -6.32 -8.74 26.39
CA ARG A 12 -6.44 -7.72 25.34
C ARG A 12 -5.80 -8.16 24.03
N ALA A 13 -4.59 -8.73 24.10
CA ALA A 13 -3.89 -9.23 22.92
C ALA A 13 -4.64 -10.42 22.28
N LEU A 14 -5.16 -11.32 23.12
CA LEU A 14 -6.01 -12.43 22.69
C LEU A 14 -7.29 -11.93 22.01
N ALA A 15 -8.04 -11.02 22.64
CA ALA A 15 -9.26 -10.48 22.07
C ALA A 15 -9.02 -9.81 20.70
N SER A 16 -7.95 -9.01 20.57
CA SER A 16 -7.59 -8.40 19.30
C SER A 16 -7.20 -9.43 18.24
N LEU A 17 -6.50 -10.51 18.60
CA LEU A 17 -6.15 -11.57 17.66
C LEU A 17 -7.41 -12.34 17.23
N SER A 18 -8.24 -12.73 18.20
CA SER A 18 -9.50 -13.44 17.98
C SER A 18 -10.42 -12.67 17.04
N LEU A 19 -10.60 -11.36 17.24
CA LEU A 19 -11.45 -10.54 16.37
C LEU A 19 -10.99 -10.58 14.90
N ARG A 20 -9.67 -10.56 14.67
CA ARG A 20 -9.10 -10.62 13.31
C ARG A 20 -9.20 -12.00 12.69
N LEU A 21 -9.03 -13.04 13.50
CA LEU A 21 -9.23 -14.42 13.05
C LEU A 21 -10.70 -14.66 12.69
N ILE A 22 -11.64 -14.11 13.46
CA ILE A 22 -13.07 -14.14 13.15
C ILE A 22 -13.35 -13.41 11.83
N LEU A 23 -12.80 -12.20 11.63
CA LEU A 23 -12.94 -11.48 10.37
C LEU A 23 -12.41 -12.29 9.18
N ALA A 24 -11.21 -12.87 9.31
CA ALA A 24 -10.64 -13.71 8.26
C ALA A 24 -11.52 -14.95 7.99
N LEU A 25 -12.06 -15.58 9.03
CA LEU A 25 -12.96 -16.74 8.91
C LEU A 25 -14.29 -16.36 8.22
N VAL A 26 -14.87 -15.21 8.57
CA VAL A 26 -16.08 -14.69 7.93
C VAL A 26 -15.83 -14.42 6.45
N LEU A 27 -14.69 -13.86 6.07
CA LEU A 27 -14.37 -13.63 4.66
C LEU A 27 -14.10 -14.94 3.91
N LEU A 28 -13.39 -15.88 4.53
CA LEU A 28 -12.94 -17.12 3.89
C LEU A 28 -14.06 -18.15 3.76
N VAL A 29 -14.98 -18.19 4.72
CA VAL A 29 -16.03 -19.22 4.81
C VAL A 29 -17.42 -18.61 4.91
N GLY A 30 -17.61 -17.60 5.76
CA GLY A 30 -18.93 -16.99 5.97
C GLY A 30 -19.53 -16.37 4.70
N LEU A 31 -18.75 -15.58 3.97
CA LEU A 31 -19.20 -14.89 2.76
C LEU A 31 -19.51 -15.87 1.61
N PRO A 32 -18.66 -16.87 1.30
CA PRO A 32 -19.01 -17.92 0.33
C PRO A 32 -20.25 -18.72 0.74
N LEU A 33 -20.38 -19.07 2.02
CA LEU A 33 -21.53 -19.82 2.51
C LEU A 33 -22.83 -19.03 2.34
N TRP A 34 -22.79 -17.73 2.64
CA TRP A 34 -23.94 -16.85 2.45
C TRP A 34 -24.28 -16.66 0.96
N ALA A 35 -23.29 -16.43 0.10
CA ALA A 35 -23.51 -16.21 -1.34
C ALA A 35 -24.10 -17.42 -2.08
N LEU A 36 -23.84 -18.63 -1.59
CA LEU A 36 -24.31 -19.89 -2.18
C LEU A 36 -25.56 -20.48 -1.46
N TRP A 37 -26.08 -19.81 -0.43
CA TRP A 37 -27.27 -20.23 0.29
C TRP A 37 -28.54 -20.14 -0.59
N PRO A 38 -29.59 -20.95 -0.38
CA PRO A 38 -29.64 -22.19 0.38
C PRO A 38 -29.10 -23.37 -0.43
N PHE A 39 -28.25 -24.19 0.19
CA PHE A 39 -27.64 -25.36 -0.43
C PHE A 39 -28.59 -26.55 -0.43
N GLY A 40 -28.81 -27.17 -1.60
CA GLY A 40 -29.39 -28.51 -1.71
C GLY A 40 -30.85 -28.64 -1.26
N ARG A 41 -31.58 -27.54 -1.02
CA ARG A 41 -33.02 -27.59 -0.77
C ARG A 41 -33.74 -27.67 -2.11
N SER A 42 -34.51 -28.74 -2.29
CA SER A 42 -35.39 -28.93 -3.43
C SER A 42 -36.80 -29.18 -2.92
N HIS A 43 -37.71 -28.30 -3.32
CA HIS A 43 -39.11 -28.32 -2.94
C HIS A 43 -39.95 -28.57 -4.19
N VAL A 44 -40.96 -29.42 -4.06
CA VAL A 44 -41.96 -29.65 -5.11
C VAL A 44 -42.98 -28.51 -5.03
N PRO A 45 -43.25 -27.78 -6.12
CA PRO A 45 -44.23 -26.70 -6.09
C PRO A 45 -45.66 -27.25 -5.97
N GLN A 46 -46.55 -26.49 -5.34
CA GLN A 46 -47.99 -26.75 -5.43
C GLN A 46 -48.51 -26.09 -6.71
N VAL A 47 -48.99 -26.88 -7.67
CA VAL A 47 -49.31 -26.36 -9.01
C VAL A 47 -50.82 -26.22 -9.22
N GLU A 48 -51.25 -25.00 -9.55
CA GLU A 48 -52.62 -24.64 -9.92
C GLU A 48 -52.63 -24.19 -11.39
N VAL A 49 -53.54 -24.74 -12.21
CA VAL A 49 -53.62 -24.43 -13.65
C VAL A 49 -55.02 -23.99 -14.01
N HIS A 50 -55.15 -22.75 -14.48
CA HIS A 50 -56.38 -22.07 -14.85
C HIS A 50 -56.33 -21.71 -16.34
N ASP A 51 -56.96 -22.53 -17.18
CA ASP A 51 -56.92 -22.36 -18.63
C ASP A 51 -58.21 -21.73 -19.18
N GLU A 52 -58.36 -20.41 -19.05
CA GLU A 52 -59.56 -19.71 -19.54
C GLU A 52 -59.52 -19.49 -21.05
N ALA A 53 -58.33 -19.47 -21.65
CA ALA A 53 -58.16 -19.34 -23.11
C ALA A 53 -58.31 -20.68 -23.86
N GLN A 54 -58.49 -21.80 -23.15
CA GLN A 54 -58.64 -23.15 -23.72
C GLN A 54 -57.47 -23.58 -24.62
N VAL A 55 -56.24 -23.24 -24.23
CA VAL A 55 -55.02 -23.52 -25.01
C VAL A 55 -54.11 -24.58 -24.38
N LEU A 56 -54.40 -25.03 -23.16
CA LEU A 56 -53.58 -25.97 -22.40
C LEU A 56 -54.31 -27.30 -22.15
N GLN A 57 -53.53 -28.36 -22.03
CA GLN A 57 -53.99 -29.59 -21.38
C GLN A 57 -53.63 -29.50 -19.90
N ALA A 58 -54.56 -29.01 -19.07
CA ALA A 58 -54.30 -28.62 -17.68
C ALA A 58 -53.63 -29.73 -16.84
N ASP A 59 -54.05 -30.99 -17.00
CA ASP A 59 -53.49 -32.11 -16.24
C ASP A 59 -52.05 -32.46 -16.66
N ALA A 60 -51.75 -32.39 -17.96
CA ALA A 60 -50.41 -32.65 -18.48
C ALA A 60 -49.43 -31.55 -18.04
N VAL A 61 -49.83 -30.29 -18.16
CA VAL A 61 -49.02 -29.15 -17.72
C VAL A 61 -48.79 -29.19 -16.21
N ARG A 62 -49.81 -29.56 -15.41
CA ARG A 62 -49.64 -29.72 -13.96
C ARG A 62 -48.58 -30.75 -13.63
N GLN A 63 -48.65 -31.93 -14.24
CA GLN A 63 -47.69 -33.01 -14.01
C GLN A 63 -46.26 -32.59 -14.37
N ASP A 64 -46.07 -31.93 -15.52
CA ASP A 64 -44.75 -31.45 -15.95
C ASP A 64 -44.18 -30.38 -15.01
N LEU A 65 -45.03 -29.50 -14.48
CA LEU A 65 -44.63 -28.45 -13.56
C LEU A 65 -44.32 -28.98 -12.15
N GLU A 66 -44.98 -30.05 -11.71
CA GLU A 66 -44.66 -30.75 -10.45
C GLU A 66 -43.27 -31.43 -10.50
N GLU A 67 -42.67 -31.63 -11.67
CA GLU A 67 -41.28 -32.11 -11.78
C GLU A 67 -40.24 -31.00 -11.55
N VAL A 68 -40.64 -29.73 -11.64
CA VAL A 68 -39.76 -28.59 -11.37
C VAL A 68 -39.41 -28.55 -9.87
N ARG A 69 -38.17 -28.15 -9.54
CA ARG A 69 -37.68 -28.14 -8.15
C ARG A 69 -37.25 -26.73 -7.75
N PHE A 70 -38.02 -26.11 -6.87
CA PHE A 70 -37.72 -24.79 -6.31
C PHE A 70 -36.79 -24.91 -5.09
N ARG A 71 -36.08 -23.82 -4.77
CA ARG A 71 -35.16 -23.75 -3.60
C ARG A 71 -35.87 -23.46 -2.28
N GLN A 72 -37.15 -23.11 -2.34
CA GLN A 72 -38.05 -22.83 -1.23
C GLN A 72 -39.47 -23.27 -1.62
N ASP A 73 -40.38 -23.35 -0.64
CA ASP A 73 -41.77 -23.70 -0.89
C ASP A 73 -42.44 -22.62 -1.75
N VAL A 74 -43.04 -23.03 -2.87
CA VAL A 74 -43.69 -22.16 -3.85
C VAL A 74 -45.02 -22.76 -4.27
N ARG A 75 -46.05 -21.93 -4.31
CA ARG A 75 -47.32 -22.21 -4.98
C ARG A 75 -47.26 -21.61 -6.38
N LEU A 76 -47.20 -22.46 -7.39
CA LEU A 76 -47.06 -22.09 -8.79
C LEU A 76 -48.45 -22.08 -9.44
N ALA A 77 -48.98 -20.89 -9.71
CA ALA A 77 -50.21 -20.70 -10.44
C ALA A 77 -49.93 -20.42 -11.91
N VAL A 78 -50.65 -21.07 -12.81
CA VAL A 78 -50.62 -20.84 -14.25
C VAL A 78 -51.99 -20.34 -14.66
N VAL A 79 -52.03 -19.21 -15.36
CA VAL A 79 -53.28 -18.64 -15.85
C VAL A 79 -53.17 -18.29 -17.34
N THR A 80 -54.10 -18.78 -18.14
CA THR A 80 -54.28 -18.30 -19.52
C THR A 80 -55.52 -17.41 -19.54
N LEU A 81 -55.39 -16.22 -20.12
CA LEU A 81 -56.49 -15.26 -20.24
C LEU A 81 -56.62 -14.81 -21.69
N ASP A 82 -57.85 -14.55 -22.13
CA ASP A 82 -58.11 -13.94 -23.44
C ASP A 82 -58.10 -12.41 -23.31
N VAL A 83 -56.89 -11.83 -23.31
CA VAL A 83 -56.65 -10.38 -23.14
C VAL A 83 -56.16 -9.79 -24.46
N GLY A 84 -56.77 -8.71 -24.93
CA GLY A 84 -56.44 -8.08 -26.21
C GLY A 84 -55.03 -7.48 -26.27
N TYR A 85 -54.53 -7.21 -27.49
CA TYR A 85 -53.18 -6.66 -27.69
C TYR A 85 -53.00 -5.28 -27.05
N ASP A 86 -54.01 -4.40 -27.15
CA ASP A 86 -53.96 -3.03 -26.59
C ASP A 86 -54.43 -2.95 -25.12
N GLU A 87 -54.72 -4.11 -24.50
CA GLU A 87 -55.18 -4.20 -23.12
C GLU A 87 -54.03 -4.43 -22.14
N ASN A 88 -54.31 -4.43 -20.83
CA ASN A 88 -53.29 -4.53 -19.79
C ASN A 88 -53.39 -5.89 -19.07
N LEU A 89 -52.50 -6.83 -19.45
CA LEU A 89 -52.44 -8.16 -18.82
C LEU A 89 -52.28 -8.10 -17.29
N ASN A 90 -51.52 -7.14 -16.75
CA ASN A 90 -51.33 -7.01 -15.30
C ASN A 90 -52.64 -6.71 -14.58
N ALA A 91 -53.46 -5.81 -15.15
CA ALA A 91 -54.76 -5.47 -14.59
C ALA A 91 -55.74 -6.64 -14.70
N SER A 92 -55.76 -7.34 -15.84
CA SER A 92 -56.63 -8.49 -16.07
C SER A 92 -56.31 -9.67 -15.16
N VAL A 93 -55.03 -9.96 -14.89
CA VAL A 93 -54.63 -11.02 -13.95
C VAL A 93 -55.05 -10.67 -12.53
N LEU A 94 -54.92 -9.41 -12.11
CA LEU A 94 -55.39 -8.96 -10.80
C LEU A 94 -56.92 -9.04 -10.66
N GLU A 95 -57.65 -8.66 -11.69
CA GLU A 95 -59.11 -8.76 -11.72
C GLU A 95 -59.56 -10.23 -11.65
N TYR A 96 -58.93 -11.10 -12.44
CA TYR A 96 -59.19 -12.55 -12.41
C TYR A 96 -58.95 -13.14 -11.03
N ALA A 97 -57.80 -12.81 -10.41
CA ALA A 97 -57.46 -13.29 -9.07
C ALA A 97 -58.51 -12.88 -8.03
N ARG A 98 -58.98 -11.62 -8.06
CA ARG A 98 -60.02 -11.15 -7.12
C ARG A 98 -61.37 -11.83 -7.31
N ALA A 99 -61.73 -12.17 -8.55
CA ALA A 99 -63.02 -12.75 -8.87
C ALA A 99 -63.06 -14.27 -8.63
N ASN A 100 -62.00 -14.99 -8.99
CA ASN A 100 -61.99 -16.45 -9.06
C ASN A 100 -61.08 -17.10 -8.01
N GLU A 101 -59.96 -16.45 -7.66
CA GLU A 101 -58.94 -17.02 -6.77
C GLU A 101 -58.56 -16.03 -5.65
N PRO A 102 -59.49 -15.72 -4.72
CA PRO A 102 -59.22 -14.75 -3.65
C PRO A 102 -58.02 -15.16 -2.77
N GLY A 103 -57.67 -16.44 -2.74
CA GLY A 103 -56.47 -16.97 -2.06
C GLY A 103 -55.14 -16.64 -2.73
N TRP A 104 -55.14 -15.97 -3.89
CA TRP A 104 -53.93 -15.41 -4.52
C TRP A 104 -53.57 -14.02 -4.00
N ILE A 105 -54.50 -13.37 -3.27
CA ILE A 105 -54.29 -12.07 -2.68
C ILE A 105 -53.91 -12.26 -1.20
N ASP A 106 -52.90 -11.52 -0.74
CA ASP A 106 -52.47 -11.55 0.66
C ASP A 106 -53.53 -10.95 1.60
N ASP A 107 -53.38 -11.17 2.92
CA ASP A 107 -54.15 -10.47 3.96
C ASP A 107 -54.09 -8.95 3.77
N ASN A 108 -52.95 -8.44 3.24
CA ASN A 108 -52.88 -7.11 2.69
C ASN A 108 -53.35 -7.10 1.22
N PRO A 109 -54.52 -6.49 0.89
CA PRO A 109 -55.17 -6.60 -0.42
C PRO A 109 -54.41 -5.93 -1.58
N ASN A 110 -53.26 -5.33 -1.28
CA ASN A 110 -52.37 -4.68 -2.22
C ASN A 110 -51.22 -5.58 -2.70
N TYR A 111 -51.07 -6.80 -2.17
CA TYR A 111 -50.00 -7.72 -2.53
C TYR A 111 -50.51 -9.09 -2.94
N TRP A 112 -49.71 -9.81 -3.72
CA TRP A 112 -49.90 -11.23 -3.97
C TRP A 112 -49.57 -12.01 -2.71
N ALA A 113 -50.27 -13.12 -2.47
CA ALA A 113 -50.05 -13.97 -1.32
C ALA A 113 -48.60 -14.48 -1.24
N ASP A 114 -48.08 -14.61 -0.02
CA ASP A 114 -46.75 -15.16 0.21
C ASP A 114 -46.61 -16.58 -0.40
N GLY A 115 -45.43 -16.89 -0.92
CA GLY A 115 -45.13 -18.15 -1.60
C GLY A 115 -45.70 -18.27 -3.01
N LEU A 116 -46.50 -17.31 -3.50
CA LEU A 116 -47.18 -17.41 -4.79
C LEU A 116 -46.30 -16.96 -5.97
N VAL A 117 -46.29 -17.75 -7.03
CA VAL A 117 -45.72 -17.39 -8.33
C VAL A 117 -46.79 -17.61 -9.38
N ILE A 118 -47.22 -16.55 -10.05
CA ILE A 118 -48.21 -16.62 -11.13
C ILE A 118 -47.49 -16.49 -12.48
N LEU A 119 -47.65 -17.46 -13.37
CA LEU A 119 -47.22 -17.42 -14.77
C LEU A 119 -48.45 -17.21 -15.65
N ALA A 120 -48.53 -16.06 -16.31
CA ALA A 120 -49.67 -15.67 -17.12
C ALA A 120 -49.32 -15.60 -18.61
N VAL A 121 -50.25 -16.05 -19.45
CA VAL A 121 -50.14 -15.89 -20.91
C VAL A 121 -51.48 -15.49 -21.52
N SER A 122 -51.46 -14.53 -22.45
CA SER A 122 -52.58 -14.26 -23.35
C SER A 122 -52.19 -14.63 -24.78
N PRO A 123 -52.75 -15.72 -25.33
CA PRO A 123 -52.52 -16.12 -26.72
C PRO A 123 -52.97 -15.07 -27.74
N SER A 124 -54.13 -14.45 -27.52
CA SER A 124 -54.77 -13.51 -28.45
C SER A 124 -54.07 -12.15 -28.50
N GLY A 125 -53.76 -11.58 -27.33
CA GLY A 125 -53.01 -10.32 -27.21
C GLY A 125 -51.50 -10.48 -27.24
N ARG A 126 -51.01 -11.72 -27.34
CA ARG A 126 -49.57 -12.07 -27.34
C ARG A 126 -48.83 -11.50 -26.14
N TRP A 127 -49.42 -11.65 -24.95
CA TRP A 127 -48.83 -11.20 -23.70
C TRP A 127 -48.27 -12.36 -22.90
N VAL A 128 -47.13 -12.15 -22.26
CA VAL A 128 -46.58 -13.01 -21.21
C VAL A 128 -46.39 -12.18 -19.94
N GLY A 129 -46.69 -12.73 -18.79
CA GLY A 129 -46.47 -12.06 -17.50
C GLY A 129 -46.04 -13.03 -16.41
N CYS A 130 -45.32 -12.51 -15.42
CA CYS A 130 -44.97 -13.24 -14.21
C CYS A 130 -45.17 -12.35 -12.98
N TYR A 131 -45.78 -12.90 -11.93
CA TYR A 131 -46.12 -12.18 -10.70
C TYR A 131 -45.73 -12.99 -9.47
N PHE A 132 -45.40 -12.31 -8.38
CA PHE A 132 -44.75 -12.90 -7.22
C PHE A 132 -45.31 -12.35 -5.91
N GLY A 133 -45.49 -13.24 -4.92
CA GLY A 133 -45.59 -12.89 -3.51
C GLY A 133 -44.35 -12.14 -3.01
N GLU A 134 -44.50 -11.35 -1.95
CA GLU A 134 -43.43 -10.44 -1.49
C GLU A 134 -42.16 -11.17 -1.02
N ASP A 135 -42.30 -12.38 -0.51
CA ASP A 135 -41.23 -13.27 -0.03
C ASP A 135 -40.50 -14.04 -1.14
N VAL A 136 -41.15 -14.21 -2.30
CA VAL A 136 -40.59 -14.92 -3.47
C VAL A 136 -40.29 -14.00 -4.65
N LYS A 137 -40.48 -12.69 -4.48
CA LYS A 137 -40.27 -11.70 -5.54
C LYS A 137 -38.84 -11.63 -6.04
N VAL A 138 -38.72 -11.36 -7.33
CA VAL A 138 -37.46 -11.16 -8.05
C VAL A 138 -37.44 -9.77 -8.70
N ASP A 139 -36.24 -9.23 -8.92
CA ASP A 139 -36.09 -7.91 -9.55
C ASP A 139 -36.53 -7.91 -11.02
N LEU A 140 -36.82 -6.73 -11.56
CA LEU A 140 -37.36 -6.55 -12.92
C LEU A 140 -36.47 -7.16 -14.01
N GLY A 141 -35.15 -7.21 -13.81
CA GLY A 141 -34.22 -7.84 -14.76
C GLY A 141 -34.46 -9.35 -14.85
N ILE A 142 -34.66 -10.00 -13.71
CA ILE A 142 -35.00 -11.43 -13.62
C ILE A 142 -36.41 -11.70 -14.14
N GLN A 143 -37.39 -10.85 -13.84
CA GLN A 143 -38.75 -10.99 -14.39
C GLN A 143 -38.72 -11.00 -15.93
N SER A 144 -37.96 -10.09 -16.53
CA SER A 144 -37.73 -10.07 -17.97
C SER A 144 -37.06 -11.34 -18.48
N GLN A 145 -36.04 -11.87 -17.76
CA GLN A 145 -35.39 -13.13 -18.11
C GLN A 145 -36.34 -14.34 -18.07
N ILE A 146 -37.22 -14.41 -17.06
CA ILE A 146 -38.26 -15.44 -16.95
C ILE A 146 -39.20 -15.34 -18.15
N GLN A 147 -39.73 -14.16 -18.45
CA GLN A 147 -40.63 -13.95 -19.60
C GLN A 147 -39.95 -14.31 -20.92
N GLU A 148 -38.71 -13.85 -21.13
CA GLU A 148 -37.93 -14.09 -22.36
C GLU A 148 -37.68 -15.58 -22.61
N SER A 149 -37.51 -16.38 -21.54
CA SER A 149 -37.31 -17.84 -21.65
C SER A 149 -38.44 -18.56 -22.40
N ALA A 150 -39.66 -18.00 -22.41
CA ALA A 150 -40.84 -18.60 -23.02
C ALA A 150 -41.25 -17.97 -24.35
N LYS A 151 -40.83 -16.74 -24.67
CA LYS A 151 -41.32 -16.00 -25.84
C LYS A 151 -41.12 -16.74 -27.15
N SER A 152 -40.00 -17.43 -27.32
CA SER A 152 -39.72 -18.21 -28.54
C SER A 152 -40.71 -19.37 -28.73
N ARG A 153 -41.08 -20.06 -27.63
CA ARG A 153 -42.06 -21.15 -27.61
C ARG A 153 -43.48 -20.63 -27.83
N PHE A 154 -43.84 -19.53 -27.17
CA PHE A 154 -45.14 -18.87 -27.37
C PHE A 154 -45.33 -18.38 -28.83
N ARG A 155 -44.29 -17.84 -29.47
CA ARG A 155 -44.32 -17.49 -30.91
C ARG A 155 -44.57 -18.70 -31.81
N ALA A 156 -44.13 -19.88 -31.40
CA ALA A 156 -44.35 -21.15 -32.10
C ALA A 156 -45.69 -21.82 -31.72
N ALA A 157 -46.55 -21.15 -30.93
CA ALA A 157 -47.78 -21.69 -30.36
C ALA A 157 -47.56 -22.91 -29.43
N ASP A 158 -46.36 -23.09 -28.90
CA ASP A 158 -46.05 -24.06 -27.85
C ASP A 158 -46.27 -23.42 -26.47
N TRP A 159 -47.54 -23.39 -26.04
CA TRP A 159 -47.96 -22.76 -24.79
C TRP A 159 -47.48 -23.52 -23.56
N ALA A 160 -47.67 -24.85 -23.55
CA ALA A 160 -47.24 -25.72 -22.47
C ALA A 160 -45.72 -25.66 -22.27
N GLY A 161 -44.94 -25.77 -23.36
CA GLY A 161 -43.50 -25.65 -23.31
C GLY A 161 -43.04 -24.26 -22.87
N GLY A 162 -43.73 -23.19 -23.26
CA GLY A 162 -43.42 -21.84 -22.78
C GLY A 162 -43.59 -21.70 -21.26
N ILE A 163 -44.70 -22.19 -20.72
CA ILE A 163 -44.96 -22.16 -19.27
C ILE A 163 -43.92 -22.99 -18.50
N GLU A 164 -43.57 -24.18 -19.01
CA GLU A 164 -42.52 -25.02 -18.42
C GLU A 164 -41.16 -24.28 -18.38
N ALA A 165 -40.81 -23.57 -19.46
CA ALA A 165 -39.56 -22.80 -19.54
C ALA A 165 -39.52 -21.66 -18.50
N MET A 166 -40.65 -20.96 -18.31
CA MET A 166 -40.79 -19.94 -17.27
C MET A 166 -40.68 -20.54 -15.87
N ALA A 167 -41.31 -21.69 -15.62
CA ALA A 167 -41.27 -22.36 -14.32
C ALA A 167 -39.86 -22.83 -13.97
N ARG A 168 -39.14 -23.45 -14.91
CA ARG A 168 -37.73 -23.86 -14.72
C ARG A 168 -36.83 -22.65 -14.43
N THR A 169 -36.97 -21.58 -15.21
CA THR A 169 -36.18 -20.35 -15.00
C THR A 169 -36.50 -19.72 -13.64
N SER A 170 -37.78 -19.71 -13.23
CA SER A 170 -38.20 -19.22 -11.91
C SER A 170 -37.61 -20.06 -10.77
N ALA A 171 -37.62 -21.38 -10.91
CA ALA A 171 -37.05 -22.30 -9.92
C ALA A 171 -35.53 -22.15 -9.76
N GLU A 172 -34.83 -21.76 -10.83
CA GLU A 172 -33.39 -21.51 -10.77
C GLU A 172 -33.03 -20.25 -9.99
N VAL A 173 -33.85 -19.19 -10.09
CA VAL A 173 -33.52 -17.84 -9.57
C VAL A 173 -34.15 -17.53 -8.21
N ILE A 174 -35.34 -18.06 -7.91
CA ILE A 174 -36.06 -17.80 -6.66
C ILE A 174 -35.30 -18.40 -5.47
N GLY A 175 -35.21 -17.63 -4.38
CA GLY A 175 -34.53 -18.03 -3.14
C GLY A 175 -33.01 -17.84 -3.14
N ARG A 176 -32.42 -17.24 -4.19
CA ARG A 176 -30.98 -16.89 -4.20
C ARG A 176 -30.72 -15.54 -3.52
N PRO A 177 -29.72 -15.44 -2.61
CA PRO A 177 -29.29 -14.17 -2.02
C PRO A 177 -28.52 -13.30 -3.02
N VAL A 178 -27.88 -13.92 -4.02
CA VAL A 178 -27.19 -13.23 -5.11
C VAL A 178 -27.71 -13.77 -6.44
N PRO A 179 -28.29 -12.94 -7.30
CA PRO A 179 -29.01 -13.42 -8.49
C PRO A 179 -28.11 -13.86 -9.65
N SER A 180 -26.84 -13.41 -9.69
CA SER A 180 -25.91 -13.69 -10.80
C SER A 180 -24.82 -14.69 -10.40
N ASP A 181 -24.65 -15.75 -11.19
CA ASP A 181 -23.57 -16.74 -10.99
C ASP A 181 -22.18 -16.10 -11.06
N THR A 182 -21.97 -15.17 -12.00
CA THR A 182 -20.72 -14.40 -12.10
C THR A 182 -20.46 -13.58 -10.84
N ALA A 183 -21.50 -12.95 -10.28
CA ALA A 183 -21.38 -12.18 -9.05
C ALA A 183 -21.05 -13.08 -7.84
N VAL A 184 -21.64 -14.28 -7.75
CA VAL A 184 -21.31 -15.28 -6.72
C VAL A 184 -19.85 -15.68 -6.81
N VAL A 185 -19.35 -16.02 -8.01
CA VAL A 185 -17.94 -16.39 -8.20
C VAL A 185 -17.00 -15.24 -7.80
N LEU A 186 -17.30 -14.01 -8.23
CA LEU A 186 -16.50 -12.84 -7.87
C LEU A 186 -16.49 -12.60 -6.35
N LEU A 187 -17.65 -12.68 -5.67
CA LEU A 187 -17.74 -12.54 -4.22
C LEU A 187 -16.94 -13.62 -3.48
N CYS A 188 -17.00 -14.86 -3.95
CA CYS A 188 -16.21 -15.96 -3.39
C CYS A 188 -14.71 -15.72 -3.57
N ILE A 189 -14.27 -15.30 -4.75
CA ILE A 189 -12.86 -14.97 -5.01
C ILE A 189 -12.39 -13.82 -4.12
N LEU A 190 -13.19 -12.75 -4.00
CA LEU A 190 -12.86 -11.59 -3.17
C LEU A 190 -12.84 -11.94 -1.69
N GLY A 191 -13.80 -12.74 -1.20
CA GLY A 191 -13.87 -13.19 0.18
C GLY A 191 -12.69 -14.08 0.55
N VAL A 192 -12.48 -15.16 -0.20
CA VAL A 192 -11.37 -16.10 0.04
C VAL A 192 -10.02 -15.40 -0.13
N GLY A 193 -9.85 -14.62 -1.21
CA GLY A 193 -8.65 -13.83 -1.47
C GLY A 193 -8.36 -12.84 -0.34
N GLY A 194 -9.38 -12.09 0.10
CA GLY A 194 -9.27 -11.16 1.23
C GLY A 194 -8.89 -11.84 2.53
N GLY A 195 -9.52 -12.97 2.87
CA GLY A 195 -9.20 -13.76 4.06
C GLY A 195 -7.76 -14.27 4.06
N VAL A 196 -7.29 -14.82 2.94
CA VAL A 196 -5.90 -15.30 2.77
C VAL A 196 -4.90 -14.15 2.86
N ILE A 197 -5.18 -13.01 2.23
CA ILE A 197 -4.33 -11.81 2.29
C ILE A 197 -4.19 -11.32 3.74
N ILE A 198 -5.29 -11.25 4.50
CA ILE A 198 -5.26 -10.82 5.91
C ILE A 198 -4.41 -11.77 6.76
N LEU A 199 -4.61 -13.08 6.63
CA LEU A 199 -3.84 -14.09 7.37
C LEU A 199 -2.35 -14.07 7.00
N GLY A 200 -2.03 -13.99 5.71
CA GLY A 200 -0.67 -13.89 5.21
C GLY A 200 0.03 -12.63 5.71
N TRP A 201 -0.64 -11.48 5.65
CA TRP A 201 -0.13 -10.21 6.16
C TRP A 201 0.14 -10.28 7.67
N MET A 202 -0.74 -10.91 8.45
CA MET A 202 -0.54 -11.08 9.91
C MET A 202 0.69 -11.94 10.23
N LEU A 203 0.90 -13.05 9.51
CA LEU A 203 2.08 -13.91 9.70
C LEU A 203 3.36 -13.20 9.28
N TRP A 204 3.35 -12.51 8.15
CA TRP A 204 4.47 -11.70 7.68
C TRP A 204 4.82 -10.58 8.67
N ALA A 205 3.83 -9.79 9.09
CA ALA A 205 4.02 -8.70 10.05
C ALA A 205 4.60 -9.19 11.38
N ARG A 206 4.17 -10.37 11.86
CA ARG A 206 4.73 -11.05 13.03
C ARG A 206 6.19 -11.44 12.83
N GLY A 207 6.50 -12.15 11.73
CA GLY A 207 7.86 -12.62 11.45
C GLY A 207 8.83 -11.46 11.36
N GLU A 208 8.40 -10.40 10.69
CA GLU A 208 9.15 -9.18 10.51
C GLU A 208 9.36 -8.42 11.84
N ALA A 209 8.31 -8.29 12.67
CA ALA A 209 8.44 -7.69 14.00
C ALA A 209 9.43 -8.46 14.90
N ARG A 210 9.43 -9.81 14.83
CA ARG A 210 10.36 -10.66 15.57
C ARG A 210 11.80 -10.50 15.10
N SER A 211 12.02 -10.50 13.79
CA SER A 211 13.35 -10.31 13.19
C SER A 211 13.95 -8.97 13.61
N ARG A 212 13.17 -7.89 13.47
CA ARG A 212 13.58 -6.54 13.89
C ARG A 212 13.86 -6.45 15.39
N PHE A 213 12.99 -7.01 16.23
CA PHE A 213 13.22 -7.02 17.67
C PHE A 213 14.49 -7.81 18.05
N LYS A 214 14.79 -8.92 17.36
CA LYS A 214 16.03 -9.68 17.57
C LYS A 214 17.26 -8.86 17.18
N ARG A 215 17.20 -8.08 16.09
CA ARG A 215 18.28 -7.16 15.69
C ARG A 215 18.44 -6.03 16.70
N ALA A 216 17.34 -5.40 17.11
CA ALA A 216 17.34 -4.37 18.16
C ALA A 216 17.95 -4.89 19.46
N SER A 217 17.62 -6.11 19.87
CA SER A 217 18.14 -6.73 21.09
C SER A 217 19.66 -6.93 21.02
N ARG A 218 20.21 -7.30 19.85
CA ARG A 218 21.66 -7.45 19.66
C ARG A 218 22.39 -6.11 19.85
N HIS A 219 21.94 -5.07 19.15
CA HIS A 219 22.52 -3.73 19.30
C HIS A 219 22.35 -3.23 20.74
N TYR A 220 21.21 -3.47 21.38
CA TYR A 220 21.00 -3.09 22.77
C TYR A 220 21.94 -3.80 23.74
N THR A 221 22.19 -5.11 23.56
CA THR A 221 23.16 -5.86 24.37
C THR A 221 24.58 -5.33 24.17
N GLN A 222 24.97 -5.03 22.94
CA GLN A 222 26.28 -4.44 22.65
C GLN A 222 26.43 -3.09 23.35
N VAL A 223 25.51 -2.15 23.10
CA VAL A 223 25.49 -0.82 23.74
C VAL A 223 25.49 -0.91 25.27
N THR A 224 24.76 -1.85 25.87
CA THR A 224 24.71 -1.99 27.33
C THR A 224 25.99 -2.59 27.91
N THR A 225 26.63 -3.51 27.18
CA THR A 225 27.91 -4.11 27.60
C THR A 225 29.03 -3.07 27.53
N ASP A 226 29.00 -2.24 26.48
CA ASP A 226 30.05 -1.28 26.20
C ASP A 226 29.81 0.09 26.87
N TYR A 227 28.63 0.34 27.45
CA TYR A 227 28.24 1.64 28.03
C TYR A 227 29.26 2.22 29.02
N ASP A 228 29.77 1.41 29.96
CA ASP A 228 30.78 1.87 30.91
C ASP A 228 32.09 2.25 30.22
N VAL A 229 32.46 1.51 29.17
CA VAL A 229 33.63 1.80 28.33
C VAL A 229 33.40 3.08 27.52
N THR A 230 32.20 3.28 26.97
CA THR A 230 31.80 4.52 26.27
C THR A 230 31.92 5.72 27.17
N ARG A 231 31.44 5.64 28.42
CA ARG A 231 31.54 6.74 29.39
C ARG A 231 33.00 7.09 29.70
N ILE A 232 33.83 6.08 29.96
CA ILE A 232 35.27 6.28 30.18
C ILE A 232 35.92 6.92 28.95
N ARG A 233 35.57 6.48 27.73
CA ARG A 233 36.07 7.09 26.48
C ARG A 233 35.64 8.55 26.34
N ALA A 234 34.40 8.87 26.68
CA ALA A 234 33.91 10.25 26.66
C ALA A 234 34.70 11.14 27.63
N GLU A 235 35.06 10.63 28.82
CA GLU A 235 35.91 11.35 29.78
C GLU A 235 37.32 11.65 29.25
N LEU A 236 37.81 10.90 28.25
CA LEU A 236 39.11 11.12 27.61
C LEU A 236 39.08 12.15 26.48
N ILE A 237 37.90 12.54 25.99
CA ILE A 237 37.76 13.48 24.87
C ILE A 237 38.07 14.91 25.36
N PRO A 238 39.04 15.62 24.73
CA PRO A 238 39.34 17.01 25.09
C PRO A 238 38.13 17.93 24.86
N ALA A 239 37.62 18.55 25.91
CA ALA A 239 36.45 19.44 25.84
C ALA A 239 36.80 20.87 25.37
N ASP A 240 38.08 21.23 25.42
CA ASP A 240 38.64 22.48 24.91
C ASP A 240 38.83 22.46 23.37
N ASP A 241 38.74 21.28 22.76
CA ASP A 241 38.73 21.10 21.32
C ASP A 241 37.32 21.23 20.71
N ALA A 242 37.20 21.89 19.56
CA ALA A 242 35.91 22.13 18.92
C ALA A 242 35.23 20.83 18.44
N HIS A 243 36.00 19.86 17.93
CA HIS A 243 35.48 18.56 17.49
C HIS A 243 35.15 17.68 18.70
N GLY A 244 36.01 17.70 19.72
CA GLY A 244 35.76 17.04 21.00
C GLY A 244 34.47 17.51 21.67
N ALA A 245 34.26 18.83 21.77
CA ALA A 245 33.04 19.43 22.31
C ALA A 245 31.78 19.00 21.54
N GLN A 246 31.85 18.89 20.21
CA GLN A 246 30.73 18.41 19.38
C GLN A 246 30.37 16.95 19.70
N VAL A 247 31.36 16.07 19.88
CA VAL A 247 31.14 14.67 20.25
C VAL A 247 30.59 14.56 21.67
N LEU A 248 31.09 15.37 22.62
CA LEU A 248 30.56 15.41 23.99
C LEU A 248 29.11 15.89 24.04
N ALA A 249 28.72 16.86 23.20
CA ALA A 249 27.31 17.26 23.08
C ALA A 249 26.43 16.11 22.56
N ARG A 250 26.93 15.31 21.60
CA ARG A 250 26.24 14.10 21.12
C ARG A 250 26.19 13.02 22.21
N PHE A 251 27.21 12.90 23.05
CA PHE A 251 27.22 11.98 24.18
C PHE A 251 26.15 12.33 25.23
N GLY A 252 25.95 13.61 25.57
CA GLY A 252 24.84 14.01 26.45
C GLY A 252 23.47 13.58 25.90
N TRP A 253 23.27 13.71 24.57
CA TRP A 253 22.08 13.19 23.90
C TRP A 253 21.99 11.66 23.91
N PHE A 254 23.12 10.96 23.81
CA PHE A 254 23.21 9.50 23.90
C PHE A 254 22.72 9.00 25.26
N GLU A 255 23.10 9.64 26.37
CA GLU A 255 22.69 9.23 27.72
C GLU A 255 21.16 9.29 27.89
N ASP A 256 20.53 10.40 27.50
CA ASP A 256 19.08 10.57 27.51
C ASP A 256 18.39 9.51 26.65
N ARG A 257 18.96 9.24 25.47
CA ARG A 257 18.39 8.32 24.50
C ARG A 257 18.56 6.85 24.91
N TYR A 258 19.68 6.50 25.53
CA TYR A 258 19.94 5.21 26.15
C TYR A 258 18.96 4.93 27.29
N ALA A 259 18.71 5.90 28.17
CA ALA A 259 17.72 5.78 29.24
C ALA A 259 16.30 5.56 28.68
N SER A 260 15.94 6.26 27.60
CA SER A 260 14.68 6.04 26.89
C SER A 260 14.60 4.65 26.25
N LEU A 261 15.68 4.17 25.64
CA LEU A 261 15.72 2.85 25.00
C LEU A 261 15.60 1.74 26.05
N THR A 262 16.29 1.86 27.17
CA THR A 262 16.20 0.93 28.30
C THR A 262 14.77 0.86 28.86
N ARG A 263 14.11 2.01 29.04
CA ARG A 263 12.67 2.04 29.41
C ARG A 263 11.80 1.35 28.36
N ALA A 264 12.10 1.55 27.07
CA ALA A 264 11.35 0.94 25.98
C ALA A 264 11.54 -0.58 25.93
N PHE A 265 12.76 -1.10 26.12
CA PHE A 265 13.03 -2.54 26.21
C PHE A 265 12.39 -3.17 27.45
N ASN A 266 12.50 -2.52 28.61
CA ASN A 266 11.84 -2.97 29.84
C ASN A 266 10.32 -3.03 29.68
N GLY A 267 9.72 -2.01 29.05
CA GLY A 267 8.29 -2.00 28.74
C GLY A 267 7.88 -2.97 27.63
N PHE A 268 8.81 -3.35 26.75
CA PHE A 268 8.54 -4.34 25.70
C PHE A 268 8.53 -5.76 26.25
N GLY A 269 9.44 -6.09 27.16
CA GLY A 269 9.53 -7.37 27.88
C GLY A 269 9.62 -8.61 26.97
N GLU A 270 9.58 -9.81 27.57
CA GLU A 270 9.41 -11.06 26.82
C GLU A 270 7.98 -11.19 26.29
N ARG A 271 7.70 -10.63 25.11
CA ARG A 271 6.37 -10.75 24.49
C ARG A 271 6.01 -12.20 24.19
N ARG A 272 4.80 -12.61 24.59
CA ARG A 272 4.32 -14.00 24.44
C ARG A 272 3.13 -14.11 23.49
N GLY A 273 3.06 -15.21 22.75
CA GLY A 273 1.90 -15.62 21.94
C GLY A 273 1.27 -14.52 21.07
N ALA A 274 0.04 -14.09 21.45
CA ALA A 274 -0.80 -13.16 20.70
C ALA A 274 -0.28 -11.72 20.67
N GLN A 275 0.55 -11.31 21.65
CA GLN A 275 1.11 -9.95 21.70
C GLN A 275 1.93 -9.60 20.45
N TRP A 276 2.44 -10.60 19.74
CA TRP A 276 3.17 -10.44 18.47
C TRP A 276 2.28 -10.01 17.29
N PHE A 277 0.96 -10.12 17.44
CA PHE A 277 -0.03 -9.73 16.43
C PHE A 277 -0.70 -8.38 16.74
N GLU A 278 -0.27 -7.68 17.79
CA GLU A 278 -0.76 -6.34 18.11
C GLU A 278 -0.54 -5.36 16.96
N MET A 279 -1.49 -4.43 16.79
CA MET A 279 -1.38 -3.43 15.75
C MET A 279 -0.17 -2.52 15.96
N GLY A 280 0.56 -2.22 14.89
CA GLY A 280 1.70 -1.32 14.93
C GLY A 280 2.93 -1.89 15.64
N LEU A 281 2.92 -3.16 16.08
CA LEU A 281 4.08 -3.76 16.74
C LEU A 281 5.31 -3.75 15.84
N ARG A 282 5.15 -4.03 14.55
CA ARG A 282 6.23 -3.94 13.56
C ARG A 282 6.85 -2.55 13.51
N VAL A 283 6.02 -1.51 13.61
CA VAL A 283 6.48 -0.10 13.61
C VAL A 283 7.24 0.20 14.91
N LYS A 284 6.73 -0.26 16.06
CA LYS A 284 7.43 -0.14 17.35
C LYS A 284 8.78 -0.87 17.35
N ALA A 285 8.82 -2.11 16.88
CA ALA A 285 10.04 -2.91 16.78
C ALA A 285 11.06 -2.28 15.83
N ARG A 286 10.59 -1.69 14.72
CA ARG A 286 11.44 -0.93 13.80
C ARG A 286 12.00 0.33 14.45
N ALA A 287 11.18 1.10 15.15
CA ALA A 287 11.64 2.29 15.86
C ALA A 287 12.69 1.93 16.94
N MET A 288 12.51 0.81 17.65
CA MET A 288 13.49 0.30 18.61
C MET A 288 14.80 -0.15 17.94
N GLU A 289 14.72 -0.85 16.80
CA GLU A 289 15.91 -1.24 16.02
C GLU A 289 16.68 -0.02 15.54
N GLU A 290 15.98 0.97 14.98
CA GLU A 290 16.58 2.22 14.50
C GLU A 290 17.26 2.98 15.65
N GLN A 291 16.60 3.07 16.81
CA GLN A 291 17.16 3.68 18.02
C GLN A 291 18.40 2.93 18.54
N ALA A 292 18.35 1.59 18.62
CA ALA A 292 19.47 0.80 19.12
C ALA A 292 20.68 0.90 18.17
N ARG A 293 20.45 0.86 16.86
CA ARG A 293 21.49 1.05 15.84
C ARG A 293 22.10 2.46 15.90
N GLU A 294 21.28 3.48 16.12
CA GLU A 294 21.75 4.86 16.23
C GLU A 294 22.69 5.06 17.43
N LEU A 295 22.35 4.47 18.58
CA LEU A 295 23.21 4.46 19.76
C LEU A 295 24.52 3.69 19.52
N ASP A 296 24.46 2.50 18.92
CA ASP A 296 25.63 1.69 18.56
C ASP A 296 26.61 2.48 17.68
N SER A 297 26.11 3.16 16.65
CA SER A 297 26.95 4.01 15.80
C SER A 297 27.51 5.25 16.50
N LEU A 298 26.82 5.77 17.51
CA LEU A 298 27.31 6.90 18.30
C LEU A 298 28.40 6.47 19.29
N ASP A 299 28.28 5.28 19.87
CA ASP A 299 29.35 4.68 20.67
C ASP A 299 30.63 4.51 19.82
N ASP A 300 30.51 4.00 18.60
CA ASP A 300 31.64 3.92 17.66
C ASP A 300 32.25 5.31 17.37
N ALA A 301 31.43 6.36 17.22
CA ALA A 301 31.92 7.73 17.01
C ALA A 301 32.68 8.26 18.24
N ILE A 302 32.18 7.99 19.46
CA ILE A 302 32.84 8.37 20.71
C ILE A 302 34.17 7.62 20.86
N ALA A 303 34.19 6.34 20.51
CA ALA A 303 35.40 5.52 20.51
C ALA A 303 36.44 6.04 19.50
N ASN A 304 36.02 6.37 18.28
CA ASN A 304 36.88 6.97 17.27
C ASN A 304 37.42 8.34 17.72
N ALA A 305 36.57 9.17 18.34
CA ALA A 305 36.96 10.48 18.87
C ALA A 305 38.01 10.36 19.96
N ALA A 306 37.74 9.53 20.99
CA ALA A 306 38.67 9.29 22.08
C ALA A 306 40.01 8.76 21.55
N ALA A 307 39.98 7.78 20.63
CA ALA A 307 41.19 7.20 20.07
C ALA A 307 41.99 8.20 19.22
N LEU A 308 41.34 8.94 18.32
CA LEU A 308 42.02 9.87 17.43
C LEU A 308 42.55 11.10 18.17
N LEU A 309 41.73 11.73 19.00
CA LEU A 309 42.09 12.99 19.68
C LEU A 309 43.18 12.79 20.73
N THR A 310 43.28 11.59 21.30
CA THR A 310 44.36 11.23 22.25
C THR A 310 45.51 10.46 21.60
N LEU A 311 45.41 10.14 20.30
CA LEU A 311 46.33 9.25 19.57
C LEU A 311 46.58 7.90 20.27
N SER A 312 45.55 7.35 20.93
CA SER A 312 45.63 6.07 21.64
C SER A 312 45.47 4.87 20.70
N GLU A 313 45.48 3.65 21.25
CA GLU A 313 45.25 2.43 20.48
C GLU A 313 44.01 2.54 19.57
N GLY A 314 44.17 2.17 18.29
CA GLY A 314 43.10 2.22 17.29
C GLY A 314 42.97 3.56 16.54
N TRP A 315 43.77 4.59 16.86
CA TRP A 315 43.69 5.90 16.21
C TRP A 315 43.81 5.85 14.68
N GLN A 316 44.60 4.93 14.11
CA GLN A 316 44.74 4.78 12.66
C GLN A 316 43.44 4.31 11.99
N LYS A 317 42.68 3.45 12.67
CA LYS A 317 41.37 2.98 12.19
C LYS A 317 40.34 4.12 12.27
N ALA A 318 40.35 4.87 13.36
CA ALA A 318 39.53 6.07 13.51
C ALA A 318 39.85 7.09 12.40
N TRP A 319 41.14 7.36 12.17
CA TRP A 319 41.60 8.24 11.09
C TRP A 319 41.14 7.76 9.71
N HIS A 320 41.25 6.46 9.40
CA HIS A 320 40.76 5.91 8.15
C HIS A 320 39.25 6.11 7.98
N ASN A 321 38.46 5.95 9.05
CA ASN A 321 37.03 6.23 9.03
C ASN A 321 36.73 7.72 8.78
N GLU A 322 37.49 8.63 9.41
CA GLU A 322 37.36 10.09 9.21
C GLU A 322 37.71 10.57 7.80
N LEU A 323 38.63 9.87 7.12
CA LEU A 323 38.96 10.15 5.72
C LEU A 323 37.83 9.79 4.76
N GLY A 324 36.97 8.85 5.13
CA GLY A 324 35.93 8.28 4.27
C GLY A 324 35.04 9.31 3.55
N PRO A 325 34.41 10.27 4.25
CA PRO A 325 33.59 11.31 3.64
C PRO A 325 34.35 12.13 2.58
N VAL A 326 35.58 12.56 2.89
CA VAL A 326 36.39 13.38 1.98
C VAL A 326 36.83 12.57 0.76
N GLN A 327 37.17 11.30 0.94
CA GLN A 327 37.53 10.41 -0.16
C GLN A 327 36.35 10.13 -1.10
N GLU A 328 35.14 9.96 -0.54
CA GLU A 328 33.91 9.81 -1.31
C GLU A 328 33.58 11.08 -2.11
N ASP A 329 33.78 12.26 -1.52
CA ASP A 329 33.60 13.54 -2.18
C ASP A 329 34.65 13.78 -3.28
N LEU A 330 35.93 13.48 -3.04
CA LEU A 330 36.98 13.55 -4.06
C LEU A 330 36.73 12.60 -5.23
N ALA A 331 36.28 11.37 -4.96
CA ALA A 331 35.89 10.42 -5.98
C ALA A 331 34.69 10.93 -6.81
N SER A 332 33.71 11.55 -6.15
CA SER A 332 32.57 12.18 -6.82
C SER A 332 32.99 13.35 -7.72
N LEU A 333 33.91 14.21 -7.27
CA LEU A 333 34.46 15.29 -8.09
C LEU A 333 35.25 14.76 -9.28
N LYS A 334 36.05 13.70 -9.12
CA LYS A 334 36.75 13.01 -10.23
C LYS A 334 35.75 12.49 -11.27
N SER A 335 34.64 11.90 -10.82
CA SER A 335 33.56 11.46 -11.70
C SER A 335 32.89 12.63 -12.44
N LEU A 336 32.65 13.76 -11.75
CA LEU A 336 32.12 14.97 -12.39
C LEU A 336 33.07 15.48 -13.48
N CYS A 337 34.37 15.57 -13.20
CA CYS A 337 35.37 15.96 -14.20
C CYS A 337 35.38 15.05 -15.42
N ALA A 338 35.21 13.72 -15.24
CA ALA A 338 35.09 12.78 -16.35
C ALA A 338 33.80 12.98 -17.14
N SER A 339 32.69 13.23 -16.46
CA SER A 339 31.40 13.51 -17.09
C SER A 339 31.39 14.81 -17.88
N VAL A 340 32.03 15.88 -17.39
CA VAL A 340 32.15 17.17 -18.09
C VAL A 340 33.04 17.00 -19.33
N ALA A 341 34.21 16.37 -19.18
CA ALA A 341 35.14 16.16 -20.29
C ALA A 341 34.53 15.32 -21.43
N SER A 342 33.79 14.26 -21.11
CA SER A 342 33.16 13.39 -22.13
C SER A 342 32.05 14.06 -22.94
N LYS A 343 31.47 15.16 -22.44
CA LYS A 343 30.41 15.90 -23.11
C LYS A 343 30.94 17.02 -24.03
N ASN A 344 32.26 17.18 -24.16
CA ASN A 344 32.89 18.20 -25.00
C ASN A 344 32.33 19.61 -24.78
N SER A 345 32.08 19.99 -23.52
CA SER A 345 31.53 21.31 -23.15
C SER A 345 32.50 22.48 -23.41
N GLY A 346 33.72 22.24 -23.88
CA GLY A 346 34.76 23.26 -24.05
C GLY A 346 35.34 23.78 -22.73
N VAL A 347 34.91 23.24 -21.59
CA VAL A 347 35.39 23.63 -20.25
C VAL A 347 36.66 22.85 -19.91
N ASP A 348 37.71 23.58 -19.53
CA ASP A 348 38.92 22.96 -18.97
C ASP A 348 38.66 22.41 -17.57
N VAL A 349 38.93 21.11 -17.41
CA VAL A 349 38.76 20.35 -16.16
C VAL A 349 40.11 19.99 -15.52
N GLU A 350 41.23 20.27 -16.17
CA GLU A 350 42.55 19.90 -15.66
C GLU A 350 42.93 20.60 -14.35
N PRO A 351 42.56 21.88 -14.10
CA PRO A 351 42.79 22.51 -12.80
C PRO A 351 42.13 21.76 -11.64
N ASP A 352 40.88 21.30 -11.84
CA ASP A 352 40.14 20.55 -10.82
C ASP A 352 40.73 19.13 -10.63
N ARG A 353 41.16 18.48 -11.72
CA ARG A 353 41.85 17.17 -11.65
C ARG A 353 43.21 17.27 -10.95
N ALA A 354 44.01 18.28 -11.26
CA ALA A 354 45.30 18.51 -10.64
C ALA A 354 45.15 18.79 -9.13
N TRP A 355 44.15 19.58 -8.75
CA TRP A 355 43.82 19.82 -7.36
C TRP A 355 43.38 18.55 -6.62
N VAL A 356 42.54 17.71 -7.23
CA VAL A 356 42.16 16.40 -6.63
C VAL A 356 43.40 15.53 -6.39
N ARG A 357 44.34 15.46 -7.34
CA ARG A 357 45.60 14.71 -7.15
C ARG A 357 46.41 15.27 -5.98
N GLN A 358 46.63 16.59 -5.98
CA GLN A 358 47.36 17.28 -4.92
C GLN A 358 46.74 17.04 -3.53
N ARG A 359 45.42 17.11 -3.42
CA ARG A 359 44.72 16.86 -2.15
C ARG A 359 44.79 15.40 -1.74
N SER A 360 44.60 14.45 -2.65
CA SER A 360 44.79 13.03 -2.35
C SER A 360 46.19 12.73 -1.82
N ASP A 361 47.23 13.33 -2.42
CA ASP A 361 48.62 13.18 -1.96
C ASP A 361 48.83 13.77 -0.57
N ARG A 362 48.19 14.91 -0.26
CA ARG A 362 48.24 15.53 1.07
C ARG A 362 47.54 14.64 2.11
N LEU A 363 46.35 14.14 1.83
CA LEU A 363 45.60 13.24 2.73
C LEU A 363 46.38 11.96 3.03
N ALA A 364 47.09 11.40 2.05
CA ALA A 364 47.94 10.22 2.23
C ALA A 364 49.13 10.48 3.19
N GLN A 365 49.65 11.71 3.23
CA GLN A 365 50.77 12.10 4.10
C GLN A 365 50.33 12.43 5.53
N MET A 366 49.07 12.85 5.74
CA MET A 366 48.58 13.29 7.06
C MET A 366 48.64 12.18 8.11
N ALA A 367 48.43 10.92 7.75
CA ALA A 367 48.58 9.80 8.68
C ALA A 367 50.01 9.70 9.24
N GLY A 368 51.01 9.91 8.38
CA GLY A 368 52.41 10.01 8.80
C GLY A 368 52.64 11.23 9.70
N ALA A 369 52.10 12.39 9.34
CA ALA A 369 52.26 13.62 10.13
C ALA A 369 51.64 13.49 11.54
N LEU A 370 50.48 12.85 11.65
CA LEU A 370 49.84 12.51 12.94
C LEU A 370 50.73 11.58 13.77
N ALA A 371 51.26 10.52 13.17
CA ALA A 371 52.12 9.55 13.86
C ALA A 371 53.42 10.17 14.41
N HIS A 372 53.98 11.16 13.70
CA HIS A 372 55.19 11.87 14.12
C HIS A 372 54.90 13.10 15.01
N GLY A 373 53.62 13.40 15.30
CA GLY A 373 53.20 14.55 16.10
C GLY A 373 53.43 15.91 15.44
N SER A 374 53.73 15.97 14.14
CA SER A 374 53.90 17.22 13.40
C SER A 374 52.58 17.84 12.97
N LEU A 375 51.49 17.07 13.01
CA LEU A 375 50.12 17.51 12.83
C LEU A 375 49.30 17.03 14.04
N THR A 376 48.58 17.93 14.70
CA THR A 376 47.69 17.55 15.81
C THR A 376 46.39 16.93 15.27
N PRO A 377 45.72 16.05 16.03
CA PRO A 377 44.43 15.47 15.62
C PRO A 377 43.39 16.53 15.23
N SER A 378 43.25 17.59 16.04
CA SER A 378 42.33 18.69 15.78
C SER A 378 42.64 19.42 14.48
N ALA A 379 43.90 19.80 14.25
CA ALA A 379 44.32 20.46 13.01
C ALA A 379 44.14 19.56 11.78
N ALA A 380 44.27 18.24 11.95
CA ALA A 380 43.97 17.29 10.88
C ALA A 380 42.47 17.28 10.55
N LEU A 381 41.58 17.28 11.54
CA LEU A 381 40.13 17.35 11.34
C LEU A 381 39.72 18.68 10.68
N ASP A 382 40.32 19.81 11.09
CA ASP A 382 40.11 21.11 10.47
C ASP A 382 40.53 21.10 8.99
N GLU A 383 41.65 20.47 8.66
CA GLU A 383 42.10 20.31 7.27
C GLU A 383 41.14 19.45 6.45
N LEU A 384 40.52 18.43 7.05
CA LEU A 384 39.48 17.64 6.38
C LEU A 384 38.21 18.45 6.14
N ASP A 385 37.78 19.30 7.07
CA ASP A 385 36.61 20.16 6.88
C ASP A 385 36.85 21.23 5.81
N ALA A 386 38.02 21.87 5.84
CA ALA A 386 38.43 22.80 4.79
C ALA A 386 38.46 22.10 3.41
N THR A 387 38.92 20.86 3.36
CA THR A 387 38.93 20.06 2.13
C THR A 387 37.51 19.75 1.66
N SER A 388 36.62 19.26 2.53
CA SER A 388 35.21 19.00 2.19
C SER A 388 34.51 20.24 1.65
N GLN A 389 34.76 21.41 2.27
CA GLN A 389 34.22 22.68 1.79
C GLN A 389 34.75 23.04 0.39
N GLU A 390 36.07 22.92 0.18
CA GLU A 390 36.70 23.25 -1.10
C GLU A 390 36.23 22.29 -2.22
N VAL A 391 36.04 20.99 -1.92
CA VAL A 391 35.46 20.02 -2.88
C VAL A 391 34.06 20.47 -3.31
N GLY A 392 33.21 20.87 -2.36
CA GLY A 392 31.85 21.35 -2.65
C GLY A 392 31.83 22.58 -3.55
N VAL A 393 32.67 23.59 -3.23
CA VAL A 393 32.79 24.83 -4.02
C VAL A 393 33.28 24.52 -5.44
N ARG A 394 34.28 23.65 -5.59
CA ARG A 394 34.82 23.27 -6.90
C ARG A 394 33.81 22.48 -7.72
N ALA A 395 33.09 21.54 -7.10
CA ALA A 395 32.07 20.73 -7.78
C ALA A 395 30.93 21.61 -8.32
N ASP A 396 30.41 22.55 -7.50
CA ASP A 396 29.36 23.46 -7.95
C ASP A 396 29.85 24.41 -9.05
N SER A 397 31.04 25.01 -8.87
CA SER A 397 31.67 25.87 -9.88
C SER A 397 31.88 25.15 -11.21
N LEU A 398 32.39 23.92 -11.19
CA LEU A 398 32.60 23.11 -12.38
C LEU A 398 31.27 22.76 -13.08
N ALA A 399 30.26 22.33 -12.33
CA ALA A 399 28.95 22.00 -12.88
C ALA A 399 28.29 23.22 -13.55
N ARG A 400 28.36 24.39 -12.91
CA ARG A 400 27.82 25.65 -13.45
C ARG A 400 28.55 26.07 -14.72
N ARG A 401 29.89 26.14 -14.69
CA ARG A 401 30.69 26.47 -15.89
C ARG A 401 30.37 25.54 -17.05
N ALA A 402 30.22 24.24 -16.80
CA ALA A 402 29.90 23.24 -17.82
C ALA A 402 28.50 23.42 -18.42
N LEU A 403 27.51 23.78 -17.60
CA LEU A 403 26.14 24.04 -18.06
C LEU A 403 26.01 25.41 -18.76
N GLU A 404 26.72 26.43 -18.30
CA GLU A 404 26.77 27.74 -18.93
C GLU A 404 27.46 27.71 -20.31
N ALA A 405 28.43 26.81 -20.49
CA ALA A 405 29.08 26.56 -21.77
C ALA A 405 28.22 25.75 -22.76
N ASP A 406 27.07 25.21 -22.34
CA ASP A 406 26.14 24.50 -23.24
C ASP A 406 25.42 25.50 -24.17
N THR A 407 25.94 25.62 -25.39
CA THR A 407 25.40 26.50 -26.44
C THR A 407 24.18 25.92 -27.18
N SER A 408 23.73 24.71 -26.82
CA SER A 408 22.54 24.11 -27.43
C SER A 408 21.28 24.89 -27.11
N SER A 409 20.22 24.67 -27.90
CA SER A 409 18.89 25.26 -27.65
C SER A 409 18.31 24.92 -26.27
N LEU A 410 18.78 23.82 -25.65
CA LEU A 410 18.36 23.37 -24.32
C LEU A 410 19.26 23.86 -23.18
N GLY A 411 20.42 24.48 -23.46
CA GLY A 411 21.43 24.83 -22.45
C GLY A 411 20.86 25.65 -21.28
N ARG A 412 20.10 26.72 -21.58
CA ARG A 412 19.43 27.54 -20.56
C ARG A 412 18.45 26.74 -19.70
N THR A 413 17.66 25.86 -20.31
CA THR A 413 16.70 25.00 -19.59
C THR A 413 17.41 24.01 -18.69
N ARG A 414 18.55 23.45 -19.12
CA ARG A 414 19.36 22.54 -18.32
C ARG A 414 20.00 23.24 -17.12
N LEU A 415 20.54 24.44 -17.33
CA LEU A 415 21.05 25.28 -16.24
C LEU A 415 19.95 25.60 -15.23
N GLN A 416 18.79 26.08 -15.68
CA GLN A 416 17.65 26.36 -14.80
C GLN A 416 17.20 25.12 -14.01
N ARG A 417 17.18 23.93 -14.65
CA ARG A 417 16.87 22.67 -13.96
C ARG A 417 17.88 22.37 -12.86
N TYR A 418 19.18 22.45 -13.17
CA TYR A 418 20.24 22.26 -12.19
C TYR A 418 20.10 23.21 -11.00
N GLU A 419 19.83 24.50 -11.24
CA GLU A 419 19.64 25.50 -10.18
C GLU A 419 18.38 25.25 -9.35
N SER A 420 17.29 24.82 -10.00
CA SER A 420 16.06 24.44 -9.31
C SER A 420 16.25 23.22 -8.42
N ASP A 421 17.00 22.22 -8.89
CA ASP A 421 17.33 21.02 -8.14
C ASP A 421 18.32 21.33 -7.03
N TYR A 422 19.30 22.20 -7.26
CA TYR A 422 20.22 22.71 -6.24
C TYR A 422 19.44 23.41 -5.12
N SER A 423 18.55 24.34 -5.47
CA SER A 423 17.70 25.06 -4.52
C SER A 423 16.76 24.14 -3.76
N ARG A 424 16.20 23.12 -4.43
CA ARG A 424 15.32 22.13 -3.80
C ARG A 424 16.09 21.26 -2.81
N ARG A 425 17.29 20.80 -3.15
CA ARG A 425 18.18 20.06 -2.24
C ARG A 425 18.61 20.94 -1.06
N ALA A 426 18.89 22.22 -1.32
CA ALA A 426 19.18 23.19 -0.28
C ALA A 426 17.99 23.42 0.67
N ARG A 427 16.75 23.25 0.22
CA ARG A 427 15.56 23.41 1.08
C ARG A 427 15.11 22.13 1.77
N PHE A 428 15.30 20.97 1.14
CA PHE A 428 14.58 19.74 1.52
C PHE A 428 15.45 18.47 1.58
N GLY A 429 16.72 18.52 1.21
CA GLY A 429 17.54 17.32 1.02
C GLY A 429 18.73 17.21 1.96
N SER A 430 18.78 16.14 2.76
CA SER A 430 20.03 15.57 3.26
C SER A 430 20.47 14.49 2.29
N ALA A 431 21.45 14.78 1.43
CA ALA A 431 22.15 13.69 0.75
C ALA A 431 22.89 12.88 1.83
N HIS A 432 22.83 11.54 1.75
CA HIS A 432 23.52 10.64 2.67
C HIS A 432 24.80 10.15 2.01
N TYR A 433 25.84 9.95 2.81
CA TYR A 433 27.06 9.32 2.33
C TYR A 433 26.79 7.83 2.04
N ALA A 434 27.39 7.30 0.98
CA ALA A 434 27.25 5.91 0.61
C ALA A 434 28.00 4.97 1.58
N GLY A 435 28.99 5.49 2.32
CA GLY A 435 29.85 4.72 3.22
C GLY A 435 30.93 3.93 2.47
N TRP A 436 31.17 4.26 1.20
CA TRP A 436 32.23 3.66 0.39
C TRP A 436 32.60 4.57 -0.77
N TRP A 437 33.83 4.43 -1.26
CA TRP A 437 34.30 5.10 -2.46
C TRP A 437 35.11 4.14 -3.33
N VAL A 438 35.27 4.49 -4.59
CA VAL A 438 36.12 3.75 -5.53
C VAL A 438 37.20 4.68 -6.05
N LEU A 439 38.45 4.27 -5.85
CA LEU A 439 39.62 4.94 -6.38
C LEU A 439 40.47 3.93 -7.15
N ASP A 440 40.74 4.23 -8.42
CA ASP A 440 41.60 3.43 -9.30
C ASP A 440 41.24 1.93 -9.36
N GLY A 441 39.94 1.64 -9.32
CA GLY A 441 39.39 0.27 -9.37
C GLY A 441 39.28 -0.43 -8.02
N HIS A 442 39.80 0.16 -6.95
CA HIS A 442 39.69 -0.37 -5.58
C HIS A 442 38.54 0.27 -4.80
N ARG A 443 37.68 -0.57 -4.21
CA ARG A 443 36.59 -0.13 -3.34
C ARG A 443 37.05 -0.13 -1.88
N SER A 444 36.87 0.99 -1.21
CA SER A 444 37.11 1.14 0.24
C SER A 444 35.79 1.50 0.94
N SER A 445 35.64 1.13 2.22
CA SER A 445 34.41 1.34 2.99
C SER A 445 34.70 1.95 4.36
N TYR A 446 33.75 2.74 4.85
CA TYR A 446 33.78 3.40 6.16
C TYR A 446 32.36 3.48 6.72
N SER A 447 32.22 3.93 7.97
CA SER A 447 30.94 4.16 8.63
C SER A 447 30.68 5.66 8.74
N PRO A 448 29.78 6.24 7.92
CA PRO A 448 29.42 7.67 8.01
C PRO A 448 28.84 8.07 9.36
N ALA A 449 28.12 7.17 10.02
CA ALA A 449 27.51 7.44 11.32
C ALA A 449 28.55 7.47 12.47
N ALA A 450 29.70 6.83 12.28
CA ALA A 450 30.76 6.72 13.28
C ALA A 450 31.87 7.78 13.12
N THR A 451 31.60 8.87 12.40
CA THR A 451 32.57 9.96 12.24
C THR A 451 32.54 10.92 13.43
N ILE A 452 33.69 11.49 13.73
CA ILE A 452 33.91 12.59 14.66
C ILE A 452 33.29 13.86 14.07
N ARG A 453 33.68 14.18 12.83
CA ARG A 453 33.14 15.33 12.07
C ARG A 453 31.68 15.05 11.73
N ILE A 454 30.83 16.05 11.95
CA ILE A 454 29.39 15.88 11.79
C ILE A 454 29.03 15.86 10.30
N ASN A 455 28.21 14.89 9.92
CA ASN A 455 27.63 14.70 8.60
C ASN A 455 26.13 14.31 8.70
N PRO A 456 25.38 14.25 7.59
CA PRO A 456 23.93 13.95 7.64
C PRO A 456 23.57 12.59 8.23
N ASP A 457 24.53 11.68 8.31
CA ASP A 457 24.37 10.33 8.88
C ASP A 457 24.78 10.26 10.36
N SER A 458 25.34 11.34 10.93
CA SER A 458 25.80 11.40 12.31
C SER A 458 24.65 11.37 13.33
N PRO A 459 24.58 10.34 14.20
CA PRO A 459 23.65 10.28 15.31
C PRO A 459 23.76 11.49 16.24
N GLY A 460 22.62 11.98 16.71
CA GLY A 460 22.59 13.08 17.69
C GLY A 460 23.10 14.42 17.16
N ALA A 461 23.31 14.61 15.84
CA ALA A 461 23.85 15.86 15.28
C ALA A 461 23.13 17.13 15.75
N SER A 462 21.81 17.07 15.93
CA SER A 462 21.02 18.21 16.44
C SER A 462 21.40 18.67 17.85
N ALA A 463 21.98 17.78 18.67
CA ALA A 463 22.45 18.10 20.01
C ALA A 463 23.71 18.97 20.01
N SER A 464 24.54 18.85 18.97
CA SER A 464 25.69 19.73 18.73
C SER A 464 25.30 21.09 18.14
N GLY A 465 24.00 21.44 18.14
CA GLY A 465 23.48 22.68 17.56
C GLY A 465 23.39 22.67 16.03
N VAL A 466 23.65 21.53 15.38
CA VAL A 466 23.59 21.41 13.92
C VAL A 466 22.16 21.46 13.42
N ARG A 467 21.86 22.42 12.55
CA ARG A 467 20.66 22.41 11.71
C ARG A 467 21.10 22.26 10.26
N TRP A 468 20.72 21.14 9.65
CA TRP A 468 20.92 20.89 8.22
C TRP A 468 19.99 21.79 7.41
N THR A 469 20.45 23.00 7.08
CA THR A 469 19.76 23.89 6.14
C THR A 469 20.43 23.78 4.77
N GLY A 470 20.26 22.62 4.13
CA GLY A 470 20.61 22.46 2.72
C GLY A 470 22.07 22.22 2.36
N ALA A 471 22.29 21.91 1.07
CA ALA A 471 23.60 21.87 0.45
C ALA A 471 24.24 23.28 0.50
N GLY A 472 25.14 23.48 1.46
CA GLY A 472 26.02 24.65 1.53
C GLY A 472 25.85 25.64 2.69
N SER A 473 24.97 25.41 3.68
CA SER A 473 24.74 26.41 4.75
C SER A 473 25.31 26.09 6.13
N SER A 474 26.20 25.11 6.25
CA SER A 474 26.96 24.92 7.49
C SER A 474 28.43 24.81 7.17
N SER A 475 29.16 25.90 7.31
CA SER A 475 30.61 26.00 7.10
C SER A 475 31.46 25.08 8.00
N GLN A 476 30.83 24.26 8.85
CA GLN A 476 31.46 23.37 9.82
C GLN A 476 31.06 21.89 9.67
N PHE A 477 30.20 21.52 8.71
CA PHE A 477 29.72 20.13 8.58
C PHE A 477 29.90 19.57 7.17
N SER A 478 30.32 18.30 7.10
CA SER A 478 30.58 17.60 5.84
C SER A 478 29.26 17.16 5.20
N SER A 479 29.00 17.56 3.95
CA SER A 479 27.81 17.14 3.19
C SER A 479 28.21 16.46 1.88
N PRO A 480 27.61 15.31 1.51
CA PRO A 480 27.99 14.61 0.29
C PRO A 480 27.77 15.44 -0.97
N ILE A 481 28.77 15.49 -1.85
CA ILE A 481 28.65 16.17 -3.14
C ILE A 481 28.08 15.27 -4.25
N SER A 482 27.87 13.99 -3.98
CA SER A 482 27.28 13.02 -4.94
C SER A 482 25.96 13.52 -5.53
N GLY A 483 25.15 14.20 -4.73
CA GLY A 483 23.93 14.85 -5.19
C GLY A 483 24.19 15.92 -6.26
N LEU A 484 25.26 16.73 -6.16
CA LEU A 484 25.65 17.71 -7.18
C LEU A 484 25.98 17.02 -8.51
N VAL A 485 26.72 15.91 -8.45
CA VAL A 485 27.05 15.10 -9.63
C VAL A 485 25.78 14.52 -10.28
N THR A 486 24.88 13.95 -9.48
CA THR A 486 23.59 13.45 -9.97
C THR A 486 22.76 14.58 -10.58
N GLY A 487 22.67 15.73 -9.93
CA GLY A 487 21.96 16.91 -10.44
C GLY A 487 22.51 17.40 -11.77
N TYR A 488 23.83 17.49 -11.91
CA TYR A 488 24.48 17.81 -13.18
C TYR A 488 24.16 16.78 -14.27
N SER A 489 24.31 15.48 -13.97
CA SER A 489 24.00 14.43 -14.95
C SER A 489 22.53 14.44 -15.39
N SER A 490 21.61 14.69 -14.47
CA SER A 490 20.17 14.78 -14.76
C SER A 490 19.88 15.98 -15.66
N ALA A 491 20.44 17.15 -15.33
CA ALA A 491 20.31 18.36 -16.14
C ALA A 491 20.86 18.15 -17.55
N VAL A 492 22.08 17.64 -17.72
CA VAL A 492 22.69 17.44 -19.04
C VAL A 492 21.95 16.38 -19.88
N SER A 493 21.37 15.36 -19.24
CA SER A 493 20.60 14.33 -19.94
C SER A 493 19.18 14.76 -20.35
N TYR A 494 18.71 15.93 -19.91
CA TYR A 494 17.33 16.34 -20.12
C TYR A 494 16.96 16.54 -21.60
N THR A 495 15.83 15.96 -21.98
CA THR A 495 15.09 16.16 -23.23
C THR A 495 13.58 16.31 -22.92
N PRO A 496 12.85 17.20 -23.61
CA PRO A 496 11.40 17.36 -23.39
C PRO A 496 10.63 16.13 -23.86
N ALA A 497 9.57 15.75 -23.13
CA ALA A 497 8.63 14.73 -23.57
C ALA A 497 7.79 15.25 -24.74
N SER A 498 7.61 14.43 -25.78
CA SER A 498 6.71 14.71 -26.90
C SER A 498 5.26 14.77 -26.40
N SER A 499 4.59 15.90 -26.60
CA SER A 499 3.22 16.17 -26.18
C SER A 499 2.19 15.28 -26.90
N GLY A 500 1.49 14.42 -26.15
CA GLY A 500 0.30 13.68 -26.60
C GLY A 500 -0.95 14.13 -25.83
N SER A 501 -1.98 14.54 -26.56
CA SER A 501 -3.25 15.13 -26.09
C SER A 501 -4.04 14.27 -25.10
N SER A 502 -4.52 14.88 -24.02
CA SER A 502 -5.54 14.31 -23.12
C SER A 502 -6.95 14.64 -23.61
N GLY A 503 -7.67 13.62 -24.09
CA GLY A 503 -9.10 13.72 -24.42
C GLY A 503 -9.97 13.70 -23.16
N GLY A 504 -10.83 14.70 -23.02
CA GLY A 504 -11.86 14.76 -21.98
C GLY A 504 -13.12 14.01 -22.41
N PHE A 505 -13.59 13.11 -21.55
CA PHE A 505 -14.84 12.36 -21.73
C PHE A 505 -15.98 13.10 -21.00
N SER A 506 -17.04 13.45 -21.74
CA SER A 506 -18.30 13.96 -21.18
C SER A 506 -19.30 12.81 -21.02
N GLY A 507 -19.85 12.65 -19.81
CA GLY A 507 -20.89 11.67 -19.50
C GLY A 507 -22.28 12.18 -19.86
N SER A 508 -23.10 11.30 -20.45
CA SER A 508 -24.52 11.51 -20.71
C SER A 508 -25.40 10.84 -19.64
N SER A 509 -26.40 11.57 -19.17
CA SER A 509 -27.43 11.09 -18.24
C SER A 509 -28.61 10.50 -19.00
N PHE A 510 -29.14 9.36 -18.53
CA PHE A 510 -30.39 8.76 -18.99
C PHE A 510 -31.46 8.87 -17.90
N SER A 511 -32.62 9.43 -18.24
CA SER A 511 -33.80 9.55 -17.37
C SER A 511 -34.78 8.41 -17.65
N GLY A 512 -35.02 7.55 -16.67
CA GLY A 512 -36.08 6.54 -16.70
C GLY A 512 -37.44 7.13 -16.30
N GLY A 513 -38.44 6.96 -17.17
CA GLY A 513 -39.83 7.34 -16.91
C GLY A 513 -40.54 6.34 -16.01
N GLY A 514 -41.23 6.85 -14.99
CA GLY A 514 -42.11 6.07 -14.12
C GLY A 514 -43.52 5.95 -14.69
N TYR A 515 -44.14 4.80 -14.45
CA TYR A 515 -45.53 4.47 -14.77
C TYR A 515 -46.47 4.87 -13.61
N SER A 516 -47.63 5.42 -13.96
CA SER A 516 -48.73 5.73 -13.05
C SER A 516 -49.96 4.88 -13.37
N GLY A 517 -50.53 4.20 -12.37
CA GLY A 517 -51.88 3.61 -12.46
C GLY A 517 -52.18 2.54 -11.40
N GLY A 518 -52.95 2.92 -10.37
CA GLY A 518 -53.91 2.03 -9.67
C GLY A 518 -53.41 1.05 -8.60
N GLY A 519 -53.24 1.54 -7.36
CA GLY A 519 -53.62 0.89 -6.09
C GLY A 519 -52.99 -0.44 -5.62
N PHE A 520 -52.56 -1.33 -6.52
CA PHE A 520 -52.01 -2.65 -6.18
C PHE A 520 -50.48 -2.62 -6.30
N SER A 521 -49.79 -3.01 -5.23
CA SER A 521 -48.33 -2.93 -5.08
C SER A 521 -47.63 -4.28 -5.27
N GLY A 522 -48.35 -5.32 -5.66
CA GLY A 522 -47.81 -6.66 -5.88
C GLY A 522 -46.72 -6.68 -6.96
N ALA A 523 -45.66 -7.45 -6.71
CA ALA A 523 -44.55 -7.58 -7.63
C ALA A 523 -44.94 -8.39 -8.87
N GLY A 524 -44.65 -7.86 -10.06
CA GLY A 524 -44.83 -8.57 -11.31
C GLY A 524 -44.87 -7.63 -12.52
N SER A 525 -44.69 -8.20 -13.70
CA SER A 525 -44.74 -7.46 -14.96
C SER A 525 -45.19 -8.35 -16.09
N SER A 526 -45.65 -7.70 -17.16
CA SER A 526 -45.99 -8.32 -18.42
C SER A 526 -45.25 -7.67 -19.58
N SER A 527 -45.04 -8.43 -20.65
CA SER A 527 -44.52 -7.95 -21.93
C SER A 527 -45.09 -8.74 -23.09
N HIS A 528 -44.97 -8.20 -24.30
CA HIS A 528 -45.36 -8.92 -25.51
C HIS A 528 -44.30 -9.92 -25.97
N PHE A 529 -44.75 -10.93 -26.71
CA PHE A 529 -43.89 -11.88 -27.41
C PHE A 529 -44.07 -11.87 -28.93
#